data_AF-A0A8W8MFM1-F1
#
_entry.id   AF-A0A8W8MFM1-F1
#
_cell.length_a   1.000
_cell.length_b   1.000
_cell.length_c   1.000
_cell.angle_alpha   90.00
_cell.angle_beta   90.00
_cell.angle_gamma   90.00
#
_symmetry.space_group_name_H-M   'P 1'
#
loop_
_entity.id
_entity.type
_entity.pdbx_description
1 polymer ?
#
loop_
_entity_poly.entity_id
_entity_poly.type
_entity_poly.pdbx_seq_one_letter_code
_entity_poly.pdbx_strand_id
1 'polypeptide(L)'
;MLTDASSDNDKIQRKLQCIVYLVLSPHFCITFFLKKIRHIVILLSIDGYPDRLILSNGSCSHTGSSWTNAWLRIDLDKVYNVKEVKFWYRNHRSSVLQNTIRLHYYSLLFYNMSGSPVECYRDNTNYSTPIPMPSTIECPSKTRTIEFHTTQPNPEDGGQVFLEICEVEIYGCEQNQYGENCTSCSNKCTECDITKGCVSCQGQLSGSSCELCLPGYMESNCDTACAAECPFGTFGPQCNSTCGDGCKDKVCHSVTGNCALGCINGRIGDTCDEECPFGTFGPQCNSTCGNGCKDKLCHSVTGKCALGCIDGWIGDTCDEVCREGNFGAGCLVKCGRCVNNTCDHVNGSCSGPCQDGWEGERCLLAKDDLESPLKRSYSFLLEAVAGTGALVAVVVVSAILFFWMRHKKTHFIGKKSAHADEKDLEQEMSLHPETSGIYENQDVFSSSAERRNSSTQELSNNLTDRPMYEVLNQDERSTEEYDILSNNPTDQPTYEVINKGERLTEEYDTLEL
;
A
#
# COMPACT_ATOMS: atom_id res chain seq x y z
N MET A 1 32.33 -11.07 -54.44
CA MET A 1 33.60 -11.30 -53.72
C MET A 1 33.66 -10.31 -52.58
N LEU A 2 34.00 -10.78 -51.39
CA LEU A 2 33.94 -10.01 -50.15
C LEU A 2 35.26 -9.25 -49.92
N THR A 3 35.17 -8.13 -49.22
CA THR A 3 36.29 -7.49 -48.51
C THR A 3 35.75 -6.99 -47.17
N ASP A 4 36.26 -7.51 -46.07
CA ASP A 4 35.78 -7.20 -44.73
C ASP A 4 36.03 -5.74 -44.35
N ALA A 5 35.01 -5.08 -43.80
CA ALA A 5 35.16 -3.86 -43.03
C ALA A 5 35.32 -4.26 -41.55
N SER A 6 36.57 -4.45 -41.13
CA SER A 6 36.91 -4.94 -39.79
C SER A 6 37.03 -3.80 -38.77
N SER A 7 36.43 -4.00 -37.60
CA SER A 7 36.74 -3.31 -36.34
C SER A 7 36.53 -1.79 -36.31
N ASP A 8 35.31 -1.39 -35.94
CA ASP A 8 35.18 -0.59 -34.72
C ASP A 8 34.47 -1.43 -33.64
N ASN A 9 34.78 -1.19 -32.37
CA ASN A 9 34.60 -2.21 -31.32
C ASN A 9 33.55 -1.83 -30.26
N ASP A 10 32.29 -1.75 -30.68
CA ASP A 10 31.13 -1.87 -29.79
C ASP A 10 30.04 -2.74 -30.44
N LYS A 11 29.45 -3.67 -29.68
CA LYS A 11 28.70 -4.82 -30.21
C LYS A 11 27.19 -4.72 -29.97
N ILE A 12 26.56 -3.68 -30.52
CA ILE A 12 25.13 -3.41 -30.32
C ILE A 12 24.45 -3.13 -31.67
N GLN A 13 23.45 -3.95 -32.01
CA GLN A 13 22.67 -3.91 -33.27
C GLN A 13 23.48 -4.16 -34.56
N ARG A 14 22.82 -4.64 -35.63
CA ARG A 14 23.45 -4.81 -36.95
C ARG A 14 22.96 -3.74 -37.92
N LYS A 15 23.89 -2.99 -38.55
CA LYS A 15 23.57 -2.13 -39.71
C LYS A 15 23.14 -3.01 -40.88
N LEU A 16 21.90 -2.86 -41.32
CA LEU A 16 21.30 -3.74 -42.32
C LEU A 16 21.78 -3.41 -43.74
N GLN A 17 22.10 -4.45 -44.53
CA GLN A 17 22.39 -4.29 -45.95
C GLN A 17 21.08 -4.10 -46.72
N CYS A 18 20.97 -3.01 -47.47
CA CYS A 18 19.73 -2.59 -48.13
C CYS A 18 19.85 -2.68 -49.66
N ILE A 19 18.76 -3.00 -50.34
CA ILE A 19 18.61 -2.92 -51.80
C ILE A 19 17.69 -1.76 -52.14
N VAL A 20 18.19 -0.78 -52.89
CA VAL A 20 17.39 0.37 -53.35
C VAL A 20 16.71 0.01 -54.68
N TYR A 21 15.40 -0.21 -54.64
CA TYR A 21 14.59 -0.47 -55.85
C TYR A 21 14.07 0.82 -56.48
N LEU A 22 14.51 1.10 -57.71
CA LEU A 22 13.94 2.14 -58.56
C LEU A 22 12.68 1.60 -59.27
N VAL A 23 11.50 1.97 -58.77
CA VAL A 23 10.24 1.77 -59.50
C VAL A 23 10.07 2.87 -60.55
N LEU A 24 10.64 2.66 -61.74
CA LEU A 24 10.36 3.50 -62.91
C LEU A 24 8.96 3.17 -63.44
N SER A 25 8.05 4.14 -63.31
CA SER A 25 6.69 4.08 -63.88
C SER A 25 6.73 3.85 -65.40
N PRO A 26 5.77 3.12 -66.03
CA PRO A 26 6.02 2.39 -67.27
C PRO A 26 5.97 3.22 -68.56
N HIS A 27 6.81 4.26 -68.67
CA HIS A 27 7.11 4.98 -69.90
C HIS A 27 8.63 4.94 -70.14
N PHE A 28 9.06 4.05 -71.06
CA PHE A 28 10.46 3.81 -71.47
C PHE A 28 11.12 5.06 -72.09
N CYS A 29 12.45 5.19 -72.25
CA CYS A 29 13.55 4.20 -72.29
C CYS A 29 14.84 4.80 -71.64
N ILE A 30 15.91 4.07 -71.30
CA ILE A 30 16.93 3.48 -72.21
C ILE A 30 17.46 2.14 -71.64
N THR A 31 17.76 1.17 -72.52
CA THR A 31 18.26 -0.16 -72.14
C THR A 31 19.79 -0.27 -72.02
N PHE A 32 20.24 -0.61 -70.79
CA PHE A 32 21.37 -1.48 -70.40
C PHE A 32 22.55 -1.77 -71.35
N PHE A 33 23.76 -1.76 -70.77
CA PHE A 33 24.55 -3.02 -70.67
C PHE A 33 25.35 -3.09 -69.35
N LEU A 34 25.77 -4.31 -68.98
CA LEU A 34 26.39 -4.64 -67.69
C LEU A 34 27.88 -4.23 -67.55
N LYS A 35 28.36 -4.30 -66.30
CA LYS A 35 29.70 -3.96 -65.73
C LYS A 35 29.95 -2.48 -65.41
N LYS A 36 30.37 -2.26 -64.15
CA LYS A 36 31.29 -1.19 -63.69
C LYS A 36 30.76 0.25 -63.76
N ILE A 37 29.79 0.58 -62.90
CA ILE A 37 29.29 1.96 -62.71
C ILE A 37 29.66 2.46 -61.31
N ARG A 38 30.57 3.45 -61.26
CA ARG A 38 30.56 4.50 -60.23
C ARG A 38 29.45 5.49 -60.59
N HIS A 39 28.89 6.19 -59.61
CA HIS A 39 27.78 7.15 -59.71
C HIS A 39 26.38 6.51 -59.83
N ILE A 40 25.76 6.25 -58.67
CA ILE A 40 24.31 6.29 -58.48
C ILE A 40 24.08 7.14 -57.22
N VAL A 41 23.42 8.30 -57.35
CA VAL A 41 23.25 9.28 -56.25
C VAL A 41 22.50 8.70 -55.05
N ILE A 42 21.50 7.84 -55.30
CA ILE A 42 20.72 7.24 -54.22
C ILE A 42 21.51 6.14 -53.47
N LEU A 43 22.50 5.49 -54.09
CA LEU A 43 23.41 4.60 -53.36
C LEU A 43 24.34 5.37 -52.40
N LEU A 44 24.51 6.68 -52.56
CA LEU A 44 25.32 7.52 -51.68
C LEU A 44 24.55 8.03 -50.45
N SER A 45 23.22 7.86 -50.41
CA SER A 45 22.40 8.15 -49.22
C SER A 45 22.12 6.91 -48.35
N ILE A 46 22.82 5.81 -48.64
CA ILE A 46 22.96 4.61 -47.79
C ILE A 46 24.39 4.04 -47.99
N ASP A 47 25.42 4.89 -48.07
CA ASP A 47 26.81 4.45 -48.34
C ASP A 47 27.66 4.22 -47.09
N GLY A 48 27.16 4.57 -45.91
CA GLY A 48 27.89 4.41 -44.65
C GLY A 48 28.79 5.57 -44.27
N TYR A 49 28.70 6.71 -44.93
CA TYR A 49 29.52 7.89 -44.60
C TYR A 49 28.64 9.09 -44.16
N PRO A 50 28.13 9.09 -42.91
CA PRO A 50 27.23 10.14 -42.39
C PRO A 50 27.83 11.55 -42.35
N ASP A 51 29.14 11.73 -42.61
CA ASP A 51 29.78 13.04 -42.79
C ASP A 51 29.47 13.68 -44.17
N ARG A 52 28.97 12.91 -45.15
CA ARG A 52 28.81 13.35 -46.55
C ARG A 52 27.47 14.05 -46.82
N LEU A 53 27.15 15.10 -46.07
CA LEU A 53 25.81 15.72 -46.09
C LEU A 53 25.63 16.81 -47.16
N ILE A 54 26.20 16.56 -48.35
CA ILE A 54 26.30 17.50 -49.46
C ILE A 54 25.50 17.00 -50.68
N LEU A 55 24.82 17.93 -51.37
CA LEU A 55 24.00 17.62 -52.54
C LEU A 55 24.82 17.70 -53.83
N SER A 56 25.75 18.66 -53.94
CA SER A 56 26.56 18.90 -55.14
C SER A 56 27.64 17.85 -55.41
N ASN A 57 28.04 17.05 -54.41
CA ASN A 57 28.88 15.87 -54.62
C ASN A 57 28.05 14.58 -54.86
N GLY A 58 26.71 14.68 -54.87
CA GLY A 58 25.79 13.58 -55.12
C GLY A 58 25.52 12.66 -53.94
N SER A 59 25.78 13.08 -52.69
CA SER A 59 25.58 12.24 -51.50
C SER A 59 24.17 12.28 -50.92
N CYS A 60 23.32 13.18 -51.42
CA CYS A 60 21.93 13.31 -50.99
C CYS A 60 20.95 12.81 -52.07
N SER A 61 19.96 12.02 -51.65
CA SER A 61 18.71 11.87 -52.38
C SER A 61 18.00 13.22 -52.49
N HIS A 62 17.28 13.43 -53.59
CA HIS A 62 16.63 14.70 -53.91
C HIS A 62 15.45 14.48 -54.87
N THR A 63 14.30 15.08 -54.58
CA THR A 63 13.11 15.02 -55.45
C THR A 63 13.27 15.96 -56.64
N GLY A 64 12.84 15.52 -57.84
CA GLY A 64 12.77 16.41 -58.99
C GLY A 64 11.80 17.59 -58.77
N SER A 65 11.84 18.58 -59.67
CA SER A 65 10.83 19.65 -59.67
C SER A 65 9.46 19.14 -60.16
N SER A 66 8.40 19.86 -59.77
CA SER A 66 7.01 19.65 -60.21
C SER A 66 6.29 18.38 -59.70
N TRP A 67 6.75 17.78 -58.60
CA TRP A 67 6.06 16.64 -57.97
C TRP A 67 5.17 17.06 -56.79
N THR A 68 4.02 16.39 -56.65
CA THR A 68 3.02 16.58 -55.58
C THR A 68 3.18 15.58 -54.43
N ASN A 69 4.15 14.67 -54.52
CA ASN A 69 4.62 13.82 -53.43
C ASN A 69 6.11 13.52 -53.62
N ALA A 70 6.77 13.14 -52.52
CA ALA A 70 8.15 12.68 -52.51
C ALA A 70 8.26 11.44 -51.63
N TRP A 71 9.06 10.47 -52.05
CA TRP A 71 9.35 9.27 -51.25
C TRP A 71 10.77 8.75 -51.48
N LEU A 72 11.33 8.14 -50.44
CA LEU A 72 12.56 7.36 -50.46
C LEU A 72 12.25 5.99 -49.85
N ARG A 73 12.24 4.95 -50.69
CA ARG A 73 11.90 3.57 -50.32
C ARG A 73 13.17 2.71 -50.25
N ILE A 74 13.31 1.97 -49.16
CA ILE A 74 14.47 1.14 -48.82
C ILE A 74 13.97 -0.28 -48.58
N ASP A 75 14.39 -1.25 -49.41
CA ASP A 75 14.11 -2.67 -49.20
C ASP A 75 15.28 -3.30 -48.43
N LEU A 76 14.98 -4.10 -47.41
CA LEU A 76 15.93 -4.82 -46.58
C LEU A 76 16.24 -6.23 -47.14
N ASP A 77 15.74 -6.57 -48.33
CA ASP A 77 15.81 -7.90 -48.99
C ASP A 77 14.95 -8.99 -48.30
N LYS A 78 15.02 -9.07 -46.97
CA LYS A 78 14.17 -9.93 -46.12
C LYS A 78 13.49 -9.15 -45.00
N VAL A 79 12.61 -9.80 -44.24
CA VAL A 79 11.98 -9.21 -43.05
C VAL A 79 12.98 -9.15 -41.89
N TYR A 80 13.08 -7.99 -41.26
CA TYR A 80 13.84 -7.75 -40.04
C TYR A 80 12.93 -7.26 -38.92
N ASN A 81 13.37 -7.49 -37.68
CA ASN A 81 12.79 -6.94 -36.46
C ASN A 81 13.54 -5.63 -36.18
N VAL A 82 13.02 -4.51 -36.68
CA VAL A 82 13.67 -3.19 -36.63
C VAL A 82 13.37 -2.52 -35.28
N LYS A 83 14.41 -1.96 -34.64
CA LYS A 83 14.29 -1.15 -33.41
C LYS A 83 14.08 0.32 -33.75
N GLU A 84 14.96 0.87 -34.57
CA GLU A 84 15.04 2.30 -34.83
C GLU A 84 15.59 2.60 -36.23
N VAL A 85 15.17 3.73 -36.79
CA VAL A 85 15.65 4.29 -38.04
C VAL A 85 16.28 5.64 -37.76
N LYS A 86 17.53 5.80 -38.13
CA LYS A 86 18.35 6.99 -37.89
C LYS A 86 18.76 7.56 -39.24
N PHE A 87 18.54 8.85 -39.46
CA PHE A 87 18.87 9.46 -40.74
C PHE A 87 19.53 10.83 -40.61
N TRP A 88 20.30 11.15 -41.63
CA TRP A 88 20.91 12.45 -41.84
C TRP A 88 20.37 13.06 -43.12
N TYR A 89 20.48 14.38 -43.19
CA TYR A 89 20.00 15.18 -44.29
C TYR A 89 20.99 16.29 -44.62
N ARG A 90 20.66 17.08 -45.63
CA ARG A 90 21.53 18.12 -46.17
C ARG A 90 21.91 19.15 -45.10
N ASN A 91 23.21 19.35 -44.84
CA ASN A 91 23.68 20.26 -43.78
C ASN A 91 24.38 21.56 -44.27
N HIS A 92 24.60 21.72 -45.58
CA HIS A 92 25.51 22.73 -46.14
C HIS A 92 24.85 24.06 -46.58
N ARG A 93 23.60 24.35 -46.16
CA ARG A 93 22.97 25.66 -46.40
C ARG A 93 23.35 26.66 -45.29
N SER A 94 23.04 27.94 -45.50
CA SER A 94 23.49 29.06 -44.64
C SER A 94 22.92 29.08 -43.21
N SER A 95 21.96 28.23 -42.85
CA SER A 95 21.44 28.10 -41.49
C SER A 95 20.80 26.72 -41.25
N VAL A 96 20.65 26.35 -39.97
CA VAL A 96 20.03 25.06 -39.57
C VAL A 96 18.56 24.97 -40.04
N LEU A 97 17.79 26.05 -39.92
CA LEU A 97 16.41 26.10 -40.43
C LEU A 97 16.35 25.91 -41.96
N GLN A 98 17.26 26.54 -42.69
CA GLN A 98 17.32 26.36 -44.14
C GLN A 98 17.68 24.93 -44.53
N ASN A 99 18.47 24.20 -43.71
CA ASN A 99 18.73 22.77 -43.90
C ASN A 99 17.49 21.89 -43.68
N THR A 100 16.58 22.25 -42.76
CA THR A 100 15.40 21.41 -42.43
C THR A 100 14.16 21.73 -43.26
N ILE A 101 14.12 22.89 -43.93
CA ILE A 101 12.90 23.41 -44.59
C ILE A 101 12.25 22.49 -45.63
N ARG A 102 12.99 21.53 -46.20
CA ARG A 102 12.50 20.51 -47.17
C ARG A 102 12.40 19.09 -46.58
N LEU A 103 12.16 19.00 -45.27
CA LEU A 103 12.03 17.74 -44.54
C LEU A 103 10.83 17.72 -43.59
N HIS A 104 10.12 18.83 -43.41
CA HIS A 104 8.97 18.88 -42.50
C HIS A 104 7.78 18.07 -43.03
N TYR A 105 6.95 17.59 -42.10
CA TYR A 105 5.72 16.83 -42.35
C TYR A 105 5.92 15.48 -43.07
N TYR A 106 7.13 14.95 -43.05
CA TYR A 106 7.41 13.58 -43.49
C TYR A 106 6.76 12.54 -42.58
N SER A 107 6.40 11.41 -43.17
CA SER A 107 5.91 10.21 -42.50
C SER A 107 6.88 9.06 -42.80
N LEU A 108 7.05 8.16 -41.84
CA LEU A 108 7.84 6.94 -42.00
C LEU A 108 6.88 5.76 -42.05
N LEU A 109 6.85 5.06 -43.19
CA LEU A 109 5.92 3.97 -43.48
C LEU A 109 6.67 2.64 -43.53
N PHE A 110 6.14 1.62 -42.87
CA PHE A 110 6.72 0.28 -42.78
C PHE A 110 5.82 -0.71 -43.53
N TYR A 111 6.40 -1.49 -44.44
CA TYR A 111 5.68 -2.50 -45.22
C TYR A 111 6.16 -3.91 -44.86
N ASN A 112 5.23 -4.72 -44.37
CA ASN A 112 5.42 -6.15 -44.16
C ASN A 112 5.15 -6.94 -45.46
N MET A 113 5.17 -8.28 -45.40
CA MET A 113 4.89 -9.12 -46.58
C MET A 113 3.42 -9.12 -47.04
N SER A 114 2.47 -8.56 -46.27
CA SER A 114 1.08 -8.40 -46.71
C SER A 114 0.84 -7.09 -47.49
N GLY A 115 1.89 -6.30 -47.74
CA GLY A 115 1.87 -5.16 -48.68
C GLY A 115 1.17 -3.89 -48.20
N SER A 116 0.42 -3.94 -47.11
CA SER A 116 -0.19 -2.75 -46.49
C SER A 116 0.85 -1.95 -45.69
N PRO A 117 0.96 -0.62 -45.89
CA PRO A 117 1.80 0.22 -45.06
C PRO A 117 1.21 0.41 -43.67
N VAL A 118 2.07 0.34 -42.65
CA VAL A 118 1.82 0.85 -41.30
C VAL A 118 2.53 2.20 -41.20
N GLU A 119 1.79 3.26 -40.84
CA GLU A 119 2.42 4.54 -40.49
C GLU A 119 3.04 4.42 -39.09
N CYS A 120 4.37 4.45 -39.07
CA CYS A 120 5.21 4.21 -37.91
C CYS A 120 5.54 5.53 -37.18
N TYR A 121 5.78 6.59 -37.94
CA TYR A 121 6.09 7.93 -37.43
C TYR A 121 5.55 9.01 -38.37
N ARG A 122 5.21 10.17 -37.83
CA ARG A 122 4.84 11.37 -38.57
C ARG A 122 5.44 12.60 -37.90
N ASP A 123 6.27 13.33 -38.63
CA ASP A 123 6.66 14.67 -38.22
C ASP A 123 5.48 15.64 -38.33
N ASN A 124 5.39 16.53 -37.35
CA ASN A 124 4.40 17.60 -37.31
C ASN A 124 5.06 18.95 -36.93
N THR A 125 6.39 19.03 -36.94
CA THR A 125 7.13 20.27 -36.70
C THR A 125 6.90 21.27 -37.83
N ASN A 126 6.86 22.56 -37.49
CA ASN A 126 6.73 23.62 -38.48
C ASN A 126 8.11 24.05 -39.02
N TYR A 127 8.10 24.71 -40.18
CA TYR A 127 9.29 25.25 -40.86
C TYR A 127 10.15 26.24 -40.03
N SER A 128 9.66 26.67 -38.86
CA SER A 128 10.39 27.54 -37.92
C SER A 128 11.10 26.77 -36.80
N THR A 129 10.96 25.44 -36.75
CA THR A 129 11.51 24.56 -35.72
C THR A 129 12.58 23.66 -36.34
N PRO A 130 13.84 23.67 -35.87
CA PRO A 130 14.85 22.74 -36.40
C PRO A 130 14.52 21.28 -36.06
N ILE A 131 14.50 20.43 -37.09
CA ILE A 131 14.59 18.97 -36.94
C ILE A 131 15.99 18.60 -36.38
N PRO A 132 16.14 17.56 -35.52
CA PRO A 132 17.44 17.13 -34.99
C PRO A 132 18.34 16.43 -36.03
N MET A 133 19.66 16.55 -35.87
CA MET A 133 20.67 15.88 -36.70
C MET A 133 21.65 15.04 -35.85
N PRO A 134 21.79 13.73 -36.09
CA PRO A 134 20.85 12.89 -36.84
C PRO A 134 19.46 12.90 -36.20
N SER A 135 18.44 12.57 -36.99
CA SER A 135 17.11 12.25 -36.46
C SER A 135 17.03 10.74 -36.25
N THR A 136 16.83 10.32 -35.00
CA THR A 136 16.53 8.93 -34.63
C THR A 136 15.03 8.79 -34.37
N ILE A 137 14.42 7.80 -35.02
CA ILE A 137 13.02 7.40 -34.85
C ILE A 137 13.02 6.00 -34.27
N GLU A 138 12.74 5.88 -32.96
CA GLU A 138 12.48 4.58 -32.35
C GLU A 138 11.10 4.08 -32.79
N CYS A 139 11.07 2.91 -33.42
CA CYS A 139 9.85 2.34 -33.99
C CYS A 139 9.95 0.81 -34.12
N PRO A 140 9.75 0.07 -33.02
CA PRO A 140 9.69 -1.40 -33.00
C PRO A 140 8.69 -1.93 -34.04
N SER A 141 9.18 -2.62 -35.08
CA SER A 141 8.32 -3.20 -36.12
C SER A 141 9.00 -4.25 -36.98
N LYS A 142 8.21 -5.26 -37.39
CA LYS A 142 8.64 -6.31 -38.34
C LYS A 142 8.33 -5.89 -39.76
N THR A 143 9.37 -5.51 -40.49
CA THR A 143 9.25 -4.93 -41.84
C THR A 143 10.28 -5.53 -42.79
N ARG A 144 9.94 -5.55 -44.09
CA ARG A 144 10.92 -5.73 -45.16
C ARG A 144 11.27 -4.39 -45.83
N THR A 145 10.37 -3.41 -45.82
CA THR A 145 10.58 -2.16 -46.56
C THR A 145 10.20 -0.95 -45.71
N ILE A 146 11.09 0.04 -45.69
CA ILE A 146 10.89 1.31 -44.99
C ILE A 146 10.81 2.42 -46.04
N GLU A 147 9.86 3.33 -45.87
CA GLU A 147 9.66 4.45 -46.78
C GLU A 147 9.52 5.76 -46.02
N PHE A 148 10.41 6.71 -46.29
CA PHE A 148 10.17 8.11 -45.97
C PHE A 148 9.23 8.66 -47.04
N HIS A 149 8.12 9.28 -46.65
CA HIS A 149 7.08 9.77 -47.56
C HIS A 149 6.59 11.15 -47.12
N THR A 150 6.36 12.06 -48.06
CA THR A 150 5.66 13.32 -47.82
C THR A 150 4.81 13.73 -49.02
N THR A 151 3.65 14.34 -48.75
CA THR A 151 2.78 15.02 -49.72
C THR A 151 2.69 16.51 -49.45
N GLN A 152 3.44 17.02 -48.47
CA GLN A 152 3.32 18.39 -47.99
C GLN A 152 4.39 19.28 -48.64
N PRO A 153 4.02 20.25 -49.48
CA PRO A 153 4.98 21.17 -50.06
C PRO A 153 5.44 22.23 -49.06
N ASN A 154 6.70 22.65 -49.19
CA ASN A 154 7.25 23.81 -48.49
C ASN A 154 6.67 25.11 -49.12
N PRO A 155 6.14 26.05 -48.33
CA PRO A 155 5.66 27.34 -48.83
C PRO A 155 6.68 28.16 -49.64
N GLU A 156 7.99 28.08 -49.32
CA GLU A 156 9.03 28.78 -50.09
C GLU A 156 9.30 28.13 -51.47
N ASP A 157 8.89 26.88 -51.67
CA ASP A 157 9.17 26.07 -52.87
C ASP A 157 8.02 26.09 -53.91
N GLY A 158 7.14 27.08 -53.83
CA GLY A 158 6.12 27.31 -54.86
C GLY A 158 5.10 26.17 -55.03
N GLY A 159 4.86 25.38 -53.97
CA GLY A 159 3.95 24.24 -53.99
C GLY A 159 4.58 22.91 -54.43
N GLN A 160 5.91 22.85 -54.60
CA GLN A 160 6.63 21.60 -54.89
C GLN A 160 6.92 20.81 -53.60
N VAL A 161 6.83 19.48 -53.69
CA VAL A 161 7.16 18.57 -52.58
C VAL A 161 8.59 18.06 -52.75
N PHE A 162 9.38 18.11 -51.67
CA PHE A 162 10.79 17.71 -51.65
C PHE A 162 11.10 16.82 -50.45
N LEU A 163 12.15 16.02 -50.60
CA LEU A 163 12.79 15.22 -49.55
C LEU A 163 14.31 15.23 -49.81
N GLU A 164 15.12 15.67 -48.84
CA GLU A 164 16.60 15.87 -48.99
C GLU A 164 17.44 15.02 -48.01
N ILE A 165 17.26 13.69 -48.02
CA ILE A 165 17.94 12.72 -47.12
C ILE A 165 19.32 12.30 -47.69
N CYS A 166 20.35 12.20 -46.85
CA CYS A 166 21.76 12.01 -47.25
C CYS A 166 22.52 10.85 -46.57
N GLU A 167 21.98 10.21 -45.53
CA GLU A 167 22.41 8.89 -45.07
C GLU A 167 21.25 8.29 -44.26
N VAL A 168 21.06 6.96 -44.33
CA VAL A 168 20.09 6.24 -43.48
C VAL A 168 20.76 5.01 -42.85
N GLU A 169 20.70 4.93 -41.53
CA GLU A 169 21.05 3.77 -40.73
C GLU A 169 19.80 3.13 -40.15
N ILE A 170 19.63 1.83 -40.40
CA ILE A 170 18.52 1.04 -39.89
C ILE A 170 19.12 0.02 -38.92
N TYR A 171 18.68 0.08 -37.67
CA TYR A 171 19.14 -0.80 -36.61
C TYR A 171 18.05 -1.81 -36.26
N GLY A 172 18.41 -3.09 -36.32
CA GLY A 172 17.53 -4.18 -35.95
C GLY A 172 18.26 -5.50 -35.87
N CYS A 173 17.46 -6.55 -35.68
CA CYS A 173 17.88 -7.94 -35.70
C CYS A 173 17.02 -8.72 -36.70
N GLU A 174 17.33 -9.99 -36.98
CA GLU A 174 16.49 -10.80 -37.87
C GLU A 174 15.08 -10.99 -37.29
N GLN A 175 14.09 -11.36 -38.12
CA GLN A 175 12.64 -11.34 -37.79
C GLN A 175 12.25 -11.96 -36.43
N ASN A 176 13.00 -12.95 -35.95
CA ASN A 176 12.78 -13.67 -34.69
C ASN A 176 13.93 -13.47 -33.67
N GLN A 177 14.61 -12.33 -33.73
CA GLN A 177 15.69 -11.94 -32.81
C GLN A 177 15.39 -10.62 -32.10
N TYR A 178 15.97 -10.43 -30.92
CA TYR A 178 15.73 -9.30 -30.04
C TYR A 178 16.97 -8.84 -29.25
N GLY A 179 16.88 -7.64 -28.68
CA GLY A 179 17.90 -7.05 -27.84
C GLY A 179 19.16 -6.64 -28.60
N GLU A 180 20.11 -6.08 -27.87
CA GLU A 180 21.35 -5.50 -28.42
C GLU A 180 22.26 -6.52 -29.11
N ASN A 181 22.27 -7.75 -28.59
CA ASN A 181 23.05 -8.88 -29.09
C ASN A 181 22.32 -9.72 -30.16
N CYS A 182 21.09 -9.36 -30.54
CA CYS A 182 20.24 -10.15 -31.44
C CYS A 182 20.04 -11.62 -30.99
N THR A 183 19.73 -11.80 -29.69
CA THR A 183 19.32 -13.08 -29.11
C THR A 183 18.13 -13.63 -29.87
N SER A 184 18.12 -14.92 -30.20
CA SER A 184 16.99 -15.53 -30.91
C SER A 184 15.86 -15.86 -29.93
N CYS A 185 14.63 -15.48 -30.27
CA CYS A 185 13.45 -15.93 -29.55
C CYS A 185 13.25 -17.44 -29.72
N SER A 186 12.72 -18.09 -28.69
CA SER A 186 12.42 -19.53 -28.69
C SER A 186 11.42 -19.91 -29.79
N ASN A 187 11.49 -21.16 -30.28
CA ASN A 187 10.49 -21.69 -31.21
C ASN A 187 9.09 -21.83 -30.58
N LYS A 188 9.00 -21.83 -29.25
CA LYS A 188 7.74 -21.75 -28.49
C LYS A 188 7.19 -20.32 -28.40
N CYS A 189 7.85 -19.32 -29.00
CA CYS A 189 7.40 -17.94 -29.04
C CYS A 189 6.45 -17.69 -30.23
N THR A 190 5.28 -17.09 -29.98
CA THR A 190 4.37 -16.62 -31.04
C THR A 190 4.64 -15.16 -31.41
N GLU A 191 5.00 -14.32 -30.44
CA GLU A 191 5.26 -12.89 -30.65
C GLU A 191 6.59 -12.47 -30.02
N CYS A 192 7.58 -12.23 -30.88
CA CYS A 192 8.93 -11.81 -30.52
C CYS A 192 9.11 -10.29 -30.80
N ASP A 193 9.26 -9.48 -29.77
CA ASP A 193 9.48 -8.03 -29.82
C ASP A 193 10.98 -7.68 -29.74
N ILE A 194 11.44 -6.69 -30.50
CA ILE A 194 12.86 -6.30 -30.62
C ILE A 194 13.48 -5.80 -29.31
N THR A 195 12.67 -5.30 -28.37
CA THR A 195 13.11 -4.75 -27.07
C THR A 195 12.88 -5.72 -25.90
N LYS A 196 11.76 -6.44 -25.90
CA LYS A 196 11.30 -7.28 -24.77
C LYS A 196 11.65 -8.77 -24.93
N GLY A 197 12.00 -9.21 -26.14
CA GLY A 197 12.07 -10.64 -26.47
C GLY A 197 10.69 -11.22 -26.65
N CYS A 198 10.46 -12.45 -26.22
CA CYS A 198 9.12 -13.01 -26.35
C CYS A 198 8.10 -12.31 -25.44
N VAL A 199 6.99 -11.85 -26.02
CA VAL A 199 5.86 -11.25 -25.30
C VAL A 199 4.60 -12.14 -25.31
N SER A 200 4.57 -13.18 -26.15
CA SER A 200 3.49 -14.18 -26.18
C SER A 200 4.01 -15.57 -26.55
N CYS A 201 3.71 -16.58 -25.73
CA CYS A 201 4.21 -17.95 -25.85
C CYS A 201 3.11 -18.95 -26.28
N GLN A 202 3.52 -20.10 -26.79
CA GLN A 202 2.64 -21.23 -27.11
C GLN A 202 2.30 -22.02 -25.83
N GLY A 203 1.02 -22.38 -25.66
CA GLY A 203 0.57 -23.16 -24.50
C GLY A 203 0.68 -22.40 -23.17
N GLN A 204 0.82 -23.13 -22.06
CA GLN A 204 0.87 -22.56 -20.70
C GLN A 204 2.27 -22.04 -20.32
N LEU A 205 2.93 -21.31 -21.21
CA LEU A 205 4.33 -20.86 -21.06
C LEU A 205 4.44 -19.33 -20.93
N SER A 206 5.54 -18.88 -20.33
CA SER A 206 5.82 -17.49 -20.00
C SER A 206 7.34 -17.19 -19.95
N GLY A 207 7.67 -15.91 -19.73
CA GLY A 207 9.04 -15.40 -19.78
C GLY A 207 9.52 -15.12 -21.21
N SER A 208 10.55 -14.28 -21.35
CA SER A 208 11.05 -13.82 -22.66
C SER A 208 11.70 -14.92 -23.51
N SER A 209 11.94 -16.11 -22.94
CA SER A 209 12.39 -17.33 -23.61
C SER A 209 11.31 -18.41 -23.77
N CYS A 210 10.10 -18.24 -23.21
CA CYS A 210 9.07 -19.29 -23.15
C CYS A 210 9.52 -20.61 -22.50
N GLU A 211 10.29 -20.51 -21.41
CA GLU A 211 10.82 -21.66 -20.65
C GLU A 211 10.18 -21.80 -19.26
N LEU A 212 9.39 -20.82 -18.81
CA LEU A 212 8.71 -20.85 -17.52
C LEU A 212 7.24 -21.20 -17.69
N CYS A 213 6.66 -21.97 -16.77
CA CYS A 213 5.20 -22.18 -16.74
C CYS A 213 4.45 -20.89 -16.39
N LEU A 214 3.19 -20.77 -16.82
CA LEU A 214 2.27 -19.79 -16.27
C LEU A 214 1.97 -20.12 -14.79
N PRO A 215 1.68 -19.11 -13.94
CA PRO A 215 1.27 -19.35 -12.55
C PRO A 215 0.04 -20.25 -12.48
N GLY A 216 0.03 -21.18 -11.52
CA GLY A 216 -0.98 -22.25 -11.43
C GLY A 216 -0.62 -23.53 -12.19
N TYR A 217 0.48 -23.54 -12.95
CA TYR A 217 0.97 -24.72 -13.67
C TYR A 217 2.44 -25.04 -13.35
N MET A 218 2.78 -26.32 -13.51
CA MET A 218 4.13 -26.87 -13.42
C MET A 218 4.41 -27.86 -14.57
N GLU A 219 5.68 -28.25 -14.73
CA GLU A 219 6.08 -29.28 -15.70
C GLU A 219 5.50 -30.64 -15.32
N SER A 220 4.79 -31.27 -16.26
CA SER A 220 4.36 -32.67 -16.14
C SER A 220 5.50 -33.58 -16.56
N ASN A 221 5.93 -34.48 -15.66
CA ASN A 221 7.03 -35.40 -15.95
C ASN A 221 6.70 -36.26 -17.20
N CYS A 222 7.69 -36.45 -18.08
CA CYS A 222 7.63 -37.05 -19.42
C CYS A 222 7.30 -36.17 -20.65
N ASP A 223 6.87 -34.90 -20.51
CA ASP A 223 6.81 -33.99 -21.69
C ASP A 223 7.07 -32.52 -21.31
N THR A 224 7.76 -31.75 -22.18
CA THR A 224 8.21 -30.37 -21.87
C THR A 224 7.12 -29.29 -22.06
N ALA A 225 5.93 -29.61 -21.56
CA ALA A 225 4.76 -28.76 -21.54
C ALA A 225 4.28 -28.57 -20.09
N CYS A 226 3.87 -27.35 -19.75
CA CYS A 226 3.29 -27.02 -18.45
C CYS A 226 1.81 -27.45 -18.40
N ALA A 227 1.59 -28.77 -18.43
CA ALA A 227 0.26 -29.38 -18.53
C ALA A 227 -0.32 -29.82 -17.18
N ALA A 228 0.49 -29.86 -16.12
CA ALA A 228 0.04 -30.15 -14.76
C ALA A 228 -0.37 -28.86 -14.04
N GLU A 229 -1.60 -28.81 -13.52
CA GLU A 229 -2.02 -27.80 -12.55
C GLU A 229 -1.29 -27.99 -11.21
N CYS A 230 -1.21 -26.95 -10.38
CA CYS A 230 -0.56 -27.04 -9.07
C CYS A 230 -1.24 -28.07 -8.13
N PRO A 231 -0.46 -28.91 -7.42
CA PRO A 231 -0.97 -29.76 -6.35
C PRO A 231 -1.73 -28.99 -5.27
N PHE A 232 -2.74 -29.62 -4.66
CA PHE A 232 -3.47 -29.04 -3.53
C PHE A 232 -2.51 -28.56 -2.42
N GLY A 233 -2.77 -27.37 -1.89
CA GLY A 233 -1.87 -26.70 -0.94
C GLY A 233 -0.75 -25.88 -1.58
N THR A 234 -0.65 -25.80 -2.92
CA THR A 234 0.37 -25.00 -3.63
C THR A 234 -0.22 -24.08 -4.70
N PHE A 235 0.48 -22.98 -4.99
CA PHE A 235 0.09 -21.97 -5.97
C PHE A 235 1.30 -21.23 -6.58
N GLY A 236 1.03 -20.38 -7.57
CA GLY A 236 2.00 -19.44 -8.15
C GLY A 236 2.83 -20.04 -9.30
N PRO A 237 3.88 -19.34 -9.76
CA PRO A 237 4.76 -19.83 -10.82
C PRO A 237 5.52 -21.07 -10.35
N GLN A 238 5.47 -22.14 -11.16
CA GLN A 238 6.04 -23.46 -10.86
C GLN A 238 5.53 -24.07 -9.53
N CYS A 239 4.42 -23.59 -8.99
CA CYS A 239 3.80 -24.08 -7.75
C CYS A 239 4.71 -24.00 -6.50
N ASN A 240 5.69 -23.08 -6.51
CA ASN A 240 6.68 -22.92 -5.43
C ASN A 240 6.16 -22.17 -4.19
N SER A 241 4.91 -21.70 -4.18
CA SER A 241 4.27 -21.06 -3.01
C SER A 241 3.23 -21.98 -2.38
N THR A 242 3.11 -21.97 -1.05
CA THR A 242 2.15 -22.79 -0.30
C THR A 242 0.95 -21.95 0.13
N CYS A 243 -0.26 -22.53 0.08
CA CYS A 243 -1.48 -21.88 0.55
C CYS A 243 -1.35 -21.47 2.03
N GLY A 244 -1.87 -20.29 2.38
CA GLY A 244 -1.81 -19.76 3.75
C GLY A 244 -2.43 -20.71 4.78
N ASP A 245 -1.83 -20.78 5.97
CA ASP A 245 -2.20 -21.73 7.01
C ASP A 245 -3.64 -21.52 7.54
N GLY A 246 -4.20 -20.34 7.32
CA GLY A 246 -5.60 -20.03 7.64
C GLY A 246 -6.63 -20.46 6.58
N CYS A 247 -6.22 -20.95 5.41
CA CYS A 247 -7.15 -21.50 4.42
C CYS A 247 -7.84 -22.75 4.98
N LYS A 248 -9.18 -22.83 4.88
CA LYS A 248 -9.88 -24.11 5.14
C LYS A 248 -9.34 -25.20 4.22
N ASP A 249 -9.12 -26.38 4.81
CA ASP A 249 -8.58 -27.58 4.15
C ASP A 249 -7.24 -27.36 3.40
N LYS A 250 -6.54 -26.26 3.69
CA LYS A 250 -5.42 -25.71 2.91
C LYS A 250 -5.69 -25.55 1.41
N VAL A 251 -6.95 -25.35 1.00
CA VAL A 251 -7.33 -25.15 -0.40
C VAL A 251 -7.30 -23.67 -0.77
N CYS A 252 -6.37 -23.30 -1.65
CA CYS A 252 -6.30 -21.98 -2.28
C CYS A 252 -6.29 -22.06 -3.81
N HIS A 253 -6.54 -20.93 -4.45
CA HIS A 253 -6.55 -20.77 -5.89
C HIS A 253 -5.13 -20.83 -6.46
N SER A 254 -4.86 -21.80 -7.35
CA SER A 254 -3.52 -22.15 -7.85
C SER A 254 -2.77 -21.00 -8.53
N VAL A 255 -3.45 -19.98 -9.05
CA VAL A 255 -2.81 -18.81 -9.67
C VAL A 255 -2.41 -17.74 -8.64
N THR A 256 -3.22 -17.52 -7.60
CA THR A 256 -3.15 -16.29 -6.77
C THR A 256 -2.96 -16.51 -5.27
N GLY A 257 -3.17 -17.72 -4.75
CA GLY A 257 -3.05 -18.02 -3.32
C GLY A 257 -4.28 -17.70 -2.46
N ASN A 258 -5.33 -17.09 -3.02
CA ASN A 258 -6.57 -16.79 -2.30
C ASN A 258 -7.27 -18.08 -1.83
N CYS A 259 -7.70 -18.16 -0.57
CA CYS A 259 -8.36 -19.35 -0.01
C CYS A 259 -9.76 -19.53 -0.59
N ALA A 260 -9.93 -20.48 -1.52
CA ALA A 260 -11.18 -20.67 -2.26
C ALA A 260 -12.39 -21.06 -1.38
N LEU A 261 -12.13 -21.66 -0.21
CA LEU A 261 -13.13 -22.04 0.79
C LEU A 261 -13.27 -21.01 1.93
N GLY A 262 -12.51 -19.91 1.87
CA GLY A 262 -12.39 -18.90 2.92
C GLY A 262 -11.59 -19.36 4.13
N CYS A 263 -11.55 -18.50 5.16
CA CYS A 263 -10.68 -18.68 6.33
C CYS A 263 -11.27 -19.58 7.42
N ILE A 264 -10.40 -20.23 8.17
CA ILE A 264 -10.73 -20.78 9.50
C ILE A 264 -11.15 -19.67 10.47
N ASN A 265 -11.83 -20.02 11.56
CA ASN A 265 -12.20 -19.06 12.60
C ASN A 265 -10.94 -18.42 13.21
N GLY A 266 -10.96 -17.11 13.45
CA GLY A 266 -9.78 -16.38 13.95
C GLY A 266 -8.80 -15.91 12.89
N ARG A 267 -9.11 -16.10 11.60
CA ARG A 267 -8.34 -15.64 10.44
C ARG A 267 -9.18 -14.83 9.45
N ILE A 268 -8.54 -13.91 8.73
CA ILE A 268 -9.12 -13.01 7.73
C ILE A 268 -8.11 -12.68 6.61
N GLY A 269 -8.56 -11.95 5.59
CA GLY A 269 -7.77 -11.64 4.39
C GLY A 269 -7.95 -12.70 3.30
N ASP A 270 -7.56 -12.36 2.07
CA ASP A 270 -7.74 -13.22 0.89
C ASP A 270 -6.96 -14.53 0.98
N THR A 271 -5.75 -14.51 1.55
CA THR A 271 -4.89 -15.67 1.80
C THR A 271 -5.05 -16.24 3.22
N CYS A 272 -5.91 -15.63 4.04
CA CYS A 272 -6.17 -16.02 5.43
C CYS A 272 -4.95 -16.05 6.37
N ASP A 273 -3.89 -15.32 6.06
CA ASP A 273 -2.69 -15.21 6.92
C ASP A 273 -2.87 -14.18 8.06
N GLU A 274 -3.83 -13.26 7.95
CA GLU A 274 -4.12 -12.24 8.97
C GLU A 274 -4.96 -12.80 10.12
N GLU A 275 -4.66 -12.40 11.35
CA GLU A 275 -5.50 -12.71 12.52
C GLU A 275 -6.71 -11.76 12.61
N CYS A 276 -7.77 -12.14 13.32
CA CYS A 276 -8.89 -11.22 13.52
C CYS A 276 -8.48 -9.91 14.22
N PRO A 277 -8.95 -8.74 13.74
CA PRO A 277 -8.76 -7.46 14.43
C PRO A 277 -9.21 -7.49 15.90
N PHE A 278 -8.50 -6.75 16.76
CA PHE A 278 -8.85 -6.63 18.18
C PHE A 278 -10.31 -6.24 18.38
N GLY A 279 -11.02 -6.96 19.26
CA GLY A 279 -12.46 -6.80 19.46
C GLY A 279 -13.35 -7.62 18.53
N THR A 280 -12.78 -8.47 17.65
CA THR A 280 -13.54 -9.35 16.75
C THR A 280 -13.11 -10.83 16.82
N PHE A 281 -14.01 -11.75 16.46
CA PHE A 281 -13.79 -13.19 16.50
C PHE A 281 -14.65 -13.98 15.51
N GLY A 282 -14.35 -15.27 15.38
CA GLY A 282 -15.18 -16.26 14.68
C GLY A 282 -14.89 -16.35 13.17
N PRO A 283 -15.83 -16.88 12.36
CA PRO A 283 -15.65 -17.02 10.92
C PRO A 283 -15.61 -15.65 10.24
N GLN A 284 -14.55 -15.38 9.48
CA GLN A 284 -14.27 -14.08 8.84
C GLN A 284 -14.34 -12.88 9.81
N CYS A 285 -14.14 -13.13 11.11
CA CYS A 285 -14.15 -12.10 12.16
C CYS A 285 -15.45 -11.28 12.27
N ASN A 286 -16.58 -11.83 11.77
CA ASN A 286 -17.87 -11.13 11.72
C ASN A 286 -18.58 -10.99 13.08
N SER A 287 -18.04 -11.55 14.17
CA SER A 287 -18.58 -11.42 15.53
C SER A 287 -17.75 -10.45 16.36
N THR A 288 -18.37 -9.57 17.12
CA THR A 288 -17.68 -8.64 18.05
C THR A 288 -17.57 -9.22 19.45
N CYS A 289 -16.44 -9.02 20.13
CA CYS A 289 -16.27 -9.38 21.55
C CYS A 289 -17.35 -8.74 22.43
N GLY A 290 -17.83 -9.49 23.42
CA GLY A 290 -18.96 -9.08 24.24
C GLY A 290 -18.69 -7.84 25.08
N ASN A 291 -19.73 -7.03 25.29
CA ASN A 291 -19.60 -5.73 25.96
C ASN A 291 -19.16 -5.84 27.43
N GLY A 292 -19.41 -6.99 28.07
CA GLY A 292 -18.93 -7.30 29.42
C GLY A 292 -17.48 -7.78 29.51
N CYS A 293 -16.76 -8.00 28.39
CA CYS A 293 -15.34 -8.36 28.44
C CYS A 293 -14.52 -7.25 29.11
N LYS A 294 -13.69 -7.61 30.10
CA LYS A 294 -12.59 -6.73 30.55
C LYS A 294 -11.70 -6.37 29.35
N ASP A 295 -11.38 -5.08 29.26
CA ASP A 295 -10.67 -4.42 28.14
C ASP A 295 -11.29 -4.60 26.74
N LYS A 296 -12.51 -5.14 26.63
CA LYS A 296 -13.20 -5.47 25.37
C LYS A 296 -12.45 -6.45 24.45
N LEU A 297 -11.50 -7.21 25.00
CA LEU A 297 -10.69 -8.18 24.26
C LEU A 297 -11.13 -9.63 24.51
N CYS A 298 -11.21 -10.40 23.44
CA CYS A 298 -11.60 -11.80 23.47
C CYS A 298 -10.78 -12.64 22.48
N HIS A 299 -10.82 -13.96 22.66
CA HIS A 299 -10.08 -14.92 21.86
C HIS A 299 -10.65 -15.03 20.43
N SER A 300 -9.84 -14.72 19.42
CA SER A 300 -10.22 -14.57 18.01
C SER A 300 -10.95 -15.77 17.39
N VAL A 301 -10.74 -16.99 17.90
CA VAL A 301 -11.42 -18.20 17.41
C VAL A 301 -12.80 -18.42 18.05
N THR A 302 -12.99 -17.99 19.31
CA THR A 302 -14.07 -18.50 20.20
C THR A 302 -14.91 -17.43 20.89
N GLY A 303 -14.50 -16.16 20.87
CA GLY A 303 -15.21 -15.06 21.53
C GLY A 303 -15.01 -14.99 23.05
N LYS A 304 -14.25 -15.91 23.65
CA LYS A 304 -14.04 -15.95 25.11
C LYS A 304 -13.22 -14.77 25.61
N CYS A 305 -13.72 -13.99 26.56
CA CYS A 305 -13.02 -12.82 27.09
C CYS A 305 -11.74 -13.20 27.83
N ALA A 306 -10.59 -12.65 27.43
CA ALA A 306 -9.28 -13.12 27.91
C ALA A 306 -9.06 -12.90 29.41
N LEU A 307 -9.65 -11.82 29.97
CA LEU A 307 -9.57 -11.46 31.39
C LEU A 307 -10.90 -11.73 32.15
N GLY A 308 -11.85 -12.41 31.50
CA GLY A 308 -13.21 -12.62 32.01
C GLY A 308 -14.05 -11.33 32.05
N CYS A 309 -15.17 -11.39 32.78
CA CYS A 309 -16.19 -10.36 32.76
C CYS A 309 -15.94 -9.21 33.75
N ILE A 310 -16.43 -8.02 33.42
CA ILE A 310 -16.68 -6.93 34.38
C ILE A 310 -17.89 -7.28 35.28
N ASP A 311 -18.01 -6.59 36.40
CA ASP A 311 -19.15 -6.71 37.32
C ASP A 311 -20.48 -6.52 36.59
N GLY A 312 -21.47 -7.37 36.90
CA GLY A 312 -22.78 -7.36 36.26
C GLY A 312 -22.92 -8.21 35.00
N TRP A 313 -21.86 -8.90 34.55
CA TRP A 313 -21.86 -9.76 33.36
C TRP A 313 -21.25 -11.14 33.65
N ILE A 314 -21.71 -12.15 32.92
CA ILE A 314 -21.33 -13.58 33.02
C ILE A 314 -21.35 -14.26 31.64
N GLY A 315 -20.98 -15.55 31.60
CA GLY A 315 -20.77 -16.31 30.37
C GLY A 315 -19.34 -16.18 29.85
N ASP A 316 -18.91 -17.08 28.96
CA ASP A 316 -17.53 -17.08 28.44
C ASP A 316 -17.23 -15.85 27.56
N THR A 317 -18.24 -15.35 26.83
CA THR A 317 -18.15 -14.14 26.00
C THR A 317 -18.57 -12.85 26.74
N CYS A 318 -19.04 -12.98 27.99
CA CYS A 318 -19.53 -11.86 28.81
C CYS A 318 -20.66 -11.04 28.16
N ASP A 319 -21.55 -11.70 27.42
CA ASP A 319 -22.78 -11.12 26.86
C ASP A 319 -24.03 -11.36 27.73
N GLU A 320 -23.97 -12.27 28.72
CA GLU A 320 -25.07 -12.50 29.65
C GLU A 320 -25.03 -11.50 30.80
N VAL A 321 -26.07 -10.68 30.94
CA VAL A 321 -26.28 -9.80 32.10
C VAL A 321 -26.72 -10.62 33.32
N CYS A 322 -26.39 -10.18 34.55
CA CYS A 322 -26.90 -10.84 35.75
C CYS A 322 -28.42 -10.96 35.77
N ARG A 323 -28.90 -12.14 36.18
CA ARG A 323 -30.33 -12.39 36.40
C ARG A 323 -30.85 -11.51 37.55
N GLU A 324 -32.11 -11.09 37.42
CA GLU A 324 -32.82 -10.29 38.43
C GLU A 324 -32.65 -10.88 39.84
N GLY A 325 -32.32 -10.00 40.80
CA GLY A 325 -32.01 -10.39 42.18
C GLY A 325 -30.53 -10.58 42.49
N ASN A 326 -29.65 -10.60 41.48
CA ASN A 326 -28.19 -10.72 41.63
C ASN A 326 -27.42 -9.60 40.90
N PHE A 327 -26.24 -9.24 41.40
CA PHE A 327 -25.37 -8.21 40.83
C PHE A 327 -23.87 -8.48 41.11
N GLY A 328 -23.00 -7.65 40.53
CA GLY A 328 -21.55 -7.60 40.82
C GLY A 328 -20.73 -8.68 40.13
N ALA A 329 -19.47 -8.83 40.53
CA ALA A 329 -18.53 -9.80 39.99
C ALA A 329 -19.10 -11.23 39.97
N GLY A 330 -19.21 -11.82 38.77
CA GLY A 330 -19.76 -13.16 38.56
C GLY A 330 -21.24 -13.32 38.99
N CYS A 331 -21.97 -12.23 39.19
CA CYS A 331 -23.35 -12.22 39.70
C CYS A 331 -23.52 -12.95 41.04
N LEU A 332 -22.49 -12.96 41.90
CA LEU A 332 -22.49 -13.74 43.14
C LEU A 332 -23.19 -13.05 44.32
N VAL A 333 -23.46 -11.74 44.22
CA VAL A 333 -24.05 -10.96 45.32
C VAL A 333 -25.53 -10.74 45.08
N LYS A 334 -26.37 -10.89 46.11
CA LYS A 334 -27.83 -10.70 46.01
C LYS A 334 -28.22 -9.24 46.30
N CYS A 335 -29.21 -8.74 45.56
CA CYS A 335 -29.84 -7.44 45.80
C CYS A 335 -30.31 -7.28 47.26
N GLY A 336 -30.33 -6.04 47.75
CA GLY A 336 -30.97 -5.70 49.02
C GLY A 336 -32.50 -5.72 48.94
N ARG A 337 -33.16 -5.06 49.88
CA ARG A 337 -34.63 -5.02 49.99
C ARG A 337 -35.26 -3.99 49.05
N CYS A 338 -34.90 -4.04 47.77
CA CYS A 338 -35.55 -3.27 46.71
C CYS A 338 -37.00 -3.73 46.53
N VAL A 339 -37.93 -2.85 46.13
CA VAL A 339 -39.22 -3.31 45.58
C VAL A 339 -38.97 -4.29 44.41
N ASN A 340 -39.79 -5.34 44.33
CA ASN A 340 -39.62 -6.51 43.43
C ASN A 340 -38.32 -7.31 43.59
N ASN A 341 -37.42 -6.94 44.51
CA ASN A 341 -36.06 -7.48 44.68
C ASN A 341 -35.12 -7.25 43.48
N THR A 342 -35.49 -6.38 42.54
CA THR A 342 -34.68 -5.99 41.37
C THR A 342 -33.73 -4.85 41.71
N CYS A 343 -32.46 -4.99 41.34
CA CYS A 343 -31.43 -3.94 41.47
C CYS A 343 -30.55 -3.87 40.22
N ASP A 344 -29.77 -2.80 40.09
CA ASP A 344 -28.76 -2.63 39.06
C ASP A 344 -27.74 -3.78 39.10
N HIS A 345 -27.50 -4.39 37.94
CA HIS A 345 -26.67 -5.60 37.82
C HIS A 345 -25.18 -5.35 38.10
N VAL A 346 -24.68 -4.12 37.97
CA VAL A 346 -23.27 -3.80 38.20
C VAL A 346 -23.04 -3.45 39.67
N ASN A 347 -23.76 -2.45 40.20
CA ASN A 347 -23.48 -1.86 41.51
C ASN A 347 -24.44 -2.29 42.63
N GLY A 348 -25.56 -2.93 42.31
CA GLY A 348 -26.54 -3.45 43.26
C GLY A 348 -27.56 -2.43 43.79
N SER A 349 -27.62 -1.22 43.23
CA SER A 349 -28.51 -0.14 43.64
C SER A 349 -29.94 -0.32 43.16
N CYS A 350 -30.91 0.03 44.01
CA CYS A 350 -32.32 -0.17 43.72
C CYS A 350 -32.85 0.97 42.85
N SER A 351 -33.40 0.66 41.67
CA SER A 351 -33.94 1.66 40.71
C SER A 351 -35.25 2.33 41.18
N GLY A 352 -35.72 2.00 42.38
CA GLY A 352 -36.97 2.46 42.98
C GLY A 352 -36.92 2.37 44.51
N PRO A 353 -38.02 2.65 45.22
CA PRO A 353 -38.04 2.66 46.67
C PRO A 353 -37.69 1.29 47.27
N CYS A 354 -37.20 1.33 48.52
CA CYS A 354 -37.04 0.15 49.34
C CYS A 354 -38.40 -0.42 49.79
N GLN A 355 -38.40 -1.71 50.14
CA GLN A 355 -39.46 -2.33 50.91
C GLN A 355 -39.61 -1.64 52.28
N ASP A 356 -40.80 -1.72 52.87
CA ASP A 356 -41.09 -1.09 54.16
C ASP A 356 -40.10 -1.54 55.26
N GLY A 357 -39.67 -0.58 56.08
CA GLY A 357 -38.62 -0.79 57.09
C GLY A 357 -37.18 -0.74 56.56
N TRP A 358 -36.93 -0.44 55.29
CA TRP A 358 -35.55 -0.37 54.73
C TRP A 358 -35.23 0.96 54.04
N GLU A 359 -33.93 1.29 53.96
CA GLU A 359 -33.36 2.47 53.29
C GLU A 359 -31.89 2.32 52.84
N GLY A 360 -31.35 3.41 52.29
CA GLY A 360 -30.08 3.46 51.56
C GLY A 360 -30.23 3.09 50.08
N GLU A 361 -29.28 3.52 49.25
CA GLU A 361 -29.29 3.34 47.78
C GLU A 361 -29.48 1.87 47.33
N ARG A 362 -28.99 0.93 48.16
CA ARG A 362 -29.05 -0.52 47.94
C ARG A 362 -30.07 -1.23 48.84
N CYS A 363 -30.87 -0.49 49.61
CA CYS A 363 -31.86 -1.01 50.57
C CYS A 363 -31.29 -2.08 51.51
N LEU A 364 -30.17 -1.73 52.17
CA LEU A 364 -29.42 -2.60 53.10
C LEU A 364 -29.44 -2.10 54.55
N LEU A 365 -29.93 -0.88 54.79
CA LEU A 365 -30.11 -0.33 56.13
C LEU A 365 -31.55 -0.57 56.57
N ALA A 366 -31.74 -1.04 57.80
CA ALA A 366 -33.06 -1.03 58.42
C ALA A 366 -33.37 0.39 58.92
N LYS A 367 -34.63 0.81 58.79
CA LYS A 367 -35.15 2.00 59.46
C LYS A 367 -35.33 1.66 60.93
N ASP A 368 -34.42 2.13 61.78
CA ASP A 368 -34.58 2.00 63.22
C ASP A 368 -35.77 2.87 63.67
N ASP A 369 -36.85 2.21 64.12
CA ASP A 369 -38.00 2.83 64.81
C ASP A 369 -37.62 3.35 66.23
N LEU A 370 -36.38 3.79 66.41
CA LEU A 370 -35.86 4.31 67.66
C LEU A 370 -36.28 5.78 67.85
N GLU A 371 -37.59 5.99 68.04
CA GLU A 371 -38.08 7.16 68.79
C GLU A 371 -37.43 7.15 70.18
N SER A 372 -36.27 7.80 70.29
CA SER A 372 -35.47 7.75 71.50
C SER A 372 -36.28 8.28 72.70
N PRO A 373 -36.39 7.51 73.81
CA PRO A 373 -37.30 7.86 74.91
C PRO A 373 -36.95 9.20 75.58
N LEU A 374 -35.72 9.68 75.39
CA LEU A 374 -35.27 11.02 75.75
C LEU A 374 -36.13 12.15 75.15
N LYS A 375 -36.58 12.02 73.90
CA LYS A 375 -37.32 13.09 73.21
C LYS A 375 -38.69 13.34 73.83
N ARG A 376 -39.35 12.27 74.30
CA ARG A 376 -40.63 12.37 75.05
C ARG A 376 -40.44 13.01 76.43
N SER A 377 -39.30 12.80 77.09
CA SER A 377 -39.00 13.47 78.36
C SER A 377 -38.69 14.96 78.18
N TYR A 378 -38.03 15.35 77.10
CA TYR A 378 -37.68 16.76 76.85
C TYR A 378 -38.92 17.61 76.54
N SER A 379 -39.92 17.03 75.86
CA SER A 379 -41.18 17.71 75.53
C SER A 379 -41.99 18.17 76.75
N PHE A 380 -41.83 17.54 77.92
CA PHE A 380 -42.54 17.92 79.15
C PHE A 380 -41.80 18.96 80.00
N LEU A 381 -40.53 19.25 79.72
CA LEU A 381 -39.73 20.15 80.55
C LEU A 381 -39.77 21.63 80.12
N LEU A 382 -40.26 21.92 78.91
CA LEU A 382 -40.22 23.28 78.34
C LEU A 382 -41.35 24.22 78.81
N GLU A 383 -42.45 23.70 79.37
CA GLU A 383 -43.56 24.55 79.86
C GLU A 383 -43.32 25.16 81.25
N ALA A 384 -42.29 24.70 81.99
CA ALA A 384 -42.10 25.06 83.40
C ALA A 384 -41.26 26.33 83.66
N VAL A 385 -40.57 26.89 82.65
CA VAL A 385 -39.49 27.89 82.86
C VAL A 385 -39.89 29.33 82.48
N ALA A 386 -41.11 29.54 81.94
CA ALA A 386 -41.56 30.87 81.50
C ALA A 386 -41.82 31.89 82.65
N GLY A 387 -41.84 31.47 83.91
CA GLY A 387 -42.30 32.30 85.04
C GLY A 387 -41.24 33.18 85.74
N THR A 388 -39.95 32.86 85.65
CA THR A 388 -38.93 33.44 86.57
C THR A 388 -38.20 34.67 86.03
N GLY A 389 -38.08 34.82 84.71
CA GLY A 389 -37.31 35.93 84.10
C GLY A 389 -37.84 37.32 84.44
N ALA A 390 -39.16 37.48 84.56
CA ALA A 390 -39.79 38.77 84.86
C ALA A 390 -39.43 39.32 86.25
N LEU A 391 -39.35 38.45 87.27
CA LEU A 391 -39.03 38.86 88.65
C LEU A 391 -37.57 39.31 88.78
N VAL A 392 -36.63 38.60 88.13
CA VAL A 392 -35.21 38.96 88.14
C VAL A 392 -34.98 40.32 87.48
N ALA A 393 -35.64 40.59 86.35
CA ALA A 393 -35.52 41.88 85.66
C ALA A 393 -35.93 43.08 86.53
N VAL A 394 -37.04 42.97 87.28
CA VAL A 394 -37.51 44.03 88.18
C VAL A 394 -36.53 44.30 89.33
N VAL A 395 -35.95 43.26 89.91
CA VAL A 395 -34.93 43.38 90.97
C VAL A 395 -33.64 44.02 90.43
N VAL A 396 -33.18 43.63 89.24
CA VAL A 396 -31.97 44.19 88.62
C VAL A 396 -32.15 45.68 88.26
N VAL A 397 -33.28 46.07 87.64
CA VAL A 397 -33.53 47.47 87.27
C VAL A 397 -33.64 48.37 88.51
N SER A 398 -34.33 47.92 89.56
CA SER A 398 -34.45 48.69 90.81
C SER A 398 -33.11 48.80 91.56
N ALA A 399 -32.27 47.75 91.56
CA ALA A 399 -30.92 47.80 92.11
C ALA A 399 -30.01 48.79 91.33
N ILE A 400 -30.04 48.76 89.98
CA ILE A 400 -29.25 49.67 89.15
C ILE A 400 -29.62 51.14 89.44
N LEU A 401 -30.92 51.48 89.49
CA LEU A 401 -31.37 52.84 89.82
C LEU A 401 -30.91 53.29 91.22
N PHE A 402 -30.95 52.40 92.21
CA PHE A 402 -30.47 52.68 93.57
C PHE A 402 -28.96 52.98 93.61
N PHE A 403 -28.14 52.18 92.90
CA PHE A 403 -26.71 52.42 92.80
C PHE A 403 -26.39 53.70 92.01
N TRP A 404 -27.09 53.99 90.91
CA TRP A 404 -26.87 55.20 90.12
C TRP A 404 -27.18 56.48 90.91
N MET A 405 -28.21 56.46 91.76
CA MET A 405 -28.50 57.57 92.69
C MET A 405 -27.42 57.76 93.77
N ARG A 406 -26.80 56.67 94.25
CA ARG A 406 -25.67 56.77 95.20
C ARG A 406 -24.37 57.25 94.53
N HIS A 407 -24.08 56.82 93.31
CA HIS A 407 -22.84 57.13 92.60
C HIS A 407 -22.70 58.61 92.17
N LYS A 408 -23.74 59.43 92.36
CA LYS A 408 -23.69 60.90 92.15
C LYS A 408 -23.19 61.71 93.35
N LYS A 409 -22.73 61.05 94.43
CA LYS A 409 -21.95 61.68 95.52
C LYS A 409 -20.64 60.92 95.73
N THR A 410 -19.61 61.68 96.16
CA THR A 410 -18.23 61.28 96.53
C THR A 410 -17.30 60.75 95.41
N HIS A 411 -16.20 61.50 95.19
CA HIS A 411 -14.88 61.17 94.58
C HIS A 411 -14.80 60.52 93.17
N PHE A 412 -13.98 60.97 92.20
CA PHE A 412 -12.84 61.93 92.08
C PHE A 412 -11.43 61.41 92.44
N ILE A 413 -10.53 61.36 91.44
CA ILE A 413 -9.09 60.94 91.43
C ILE A 413 -8.88 59.42 91.61
N GLY A 414 -7.95 58.72 90.93
CA GLY A 414 -7.06 59.08 89.80
C GLY A 414 -5.68 58.39 89.85
N LYS A 415 -5.03 58.16 88.68
CA LYS A 415 -3.73 57.43 88.44
C LYS A 415 -3.82 55.90 88.70
N LYS A 416 -3.45 55.00 87.76
CA LYS A 416 -2.17 54.68 87.04
C LYS A 416 -1.27 53.69 87.80
N SER A 417 -1.28 52.43 87.32
CA SER A 417 -0.14 51.49 87.15
C SER A 417 0.83 51.24 88.32
N ALA A 418 0.80 50.01 88.88
CA ALA A 418 1.84 48.98 88.63
C ALA A 418 1.69 47.71 89.51
N HIS A 419 2.31 46.62 89.03
CA HIS A 419 2.93 45.49 89.77
C HIS A 419 2.13 44.35 90.43
N ALA A 420 2.77 43.17 90.35
CA ALA A 420 2.76 41.99 91.25
C ALA A 420 1.66 40.92 91.09
N ASP A 421 2.12 39.78 90.54
CA ASP A 421 1.89 38.38 90.95
C ASP A 421 0.46 37.83 91.12
N GLU A 422 0.02 36.94 90.23
CA GLU A 422 0.06 35.47 90.47
C GLU A 422 -0.27 34.65 89.19
N LYS A 423 0.23 33.40 89.12
CA LYS A 423 -0.20 32.19 88.36
C LYS A 423 0.39 31.82 86.99
N ASP A 424 0.77 30.54 86.96
CA ASP A 424 1.29 29.72 85.86
C ASP A 424 0.21 28.88 85.14
N LEU A 425 0.67 27.98 84.25
CA LEU A 425 -0.01 27.08 83.29
C LEU A 425 -0.39 27.77 81.94
N GLU A 426 0.24 27.45 80.80
CA GLU A 426 0.20 26.19 80.00
C GLU A 426 -1.15 26.01 79.27
N GLN A 427 -1.25 25.72 77.95
CA GLN A 427 -0.28 25.42 76.88
C GLN A 427 -1.00 25.58 75.49
N GLU A 428 -0.46 26.09 74.36
CA GLU A 428 0.85 26.68 74.04
C GLU A 428 0.80 27.86 73.00
N MET A 429 0.90 27.57 71.69
CA MET A 429 1.62 28.38 70.68
C MET A 429 1.45 27.69 69.28
N SER A 430 1.47 28.27 68.06
CA SER A 430 1.36 29.63 67.45
C SER A 430 0.85 29.46 65.97
N LEU A 431 0.99 30.30 64.91
CA LEU A 431 1.74 31.54 64.59
C LEU A 431 1.01 32.38 63.49
N HIS A 432 1.77 33.02 62.58
CA HIS A 432 1.48 34.15 61.68
C HIS A 432 2.72 34.34 60.72
N PRO A 433 2.86 35.40 59.88
CA PRO A 433 1.98 35.96 58.84
C PRO A 433 2.76 36.30 57.52
N GLU A 434 2.22 37.19 56.66
CA GLU A 434 2.89 37.85 55.50
C GLU A 434 3.76 39.07 55.95
N THR A 435 4.31 40.04 55.17
CA THR A 435 4.21 40.61 53.79
C THR A 435 5.54 41.42 53.53
N SER A 436 5.89 42.07 52.40
CA SER A 436 5.76 41.87 50.92
C SER A 436 6.34 43.12 50.20
N GLY A 437 7.03 43.05 49.03
CA GLY A 437 7.28 44.27 48.23
C GLY A 437 8.34 44.30 47.09
N ILE A 438 7.86 44.49 45.85
CA ILE A 438 8.36 45.33 44.71
C ILE A 438 9.88 45.36 44.37
N TYR A 439 10.27 44.84 43.19
CA TYR A 439 10.71 45.64 42.01
C TYR A 439 10.94 44.77 40.74
N GLU A 440 11.52 45.32 39.67
CA GLU A 440 11.11 45.06 38.28
C GLU A 440 12.29 44.78 37.30
N ASN A 441 12.09 43.80 36.41
CA ASN A 441 12.69 43.65 35.05
C ASN A 441 14.23 43.53 34.85
N GLN A 442 14.55 43.18 33.58
CA GLN A 442 15.82 43.33 32.84
C GLN A 442 17.02 42.37 33.07
N ASP A 443 17.16 41.45 32.10
CA ASP A 443 18.20 41.47 31.05
C ASP A 443 19.70 41.25 31.32
N VAL A 444 20.29 40.52 30.36
CA VAL A 444 21.60 40.78 29.72
C VAL A 444 22.89 40.48 30.52
N PHE A 445 23.36 39.24 30.30
CA PHE A 445 24.66 38.93 29.68
C PHE A 445 25.97 39.02 30.50
N SER A 446 27.01 38.37 29.96
CA SER A 446 28.43 38.46 30.35
C SER A 446 28.80 37.77 31.68
N SER A 447 29.35 36.55 31.66
CA SER A 447 30.80 36.25 31.55
C SER A 447 31.50 36.20 32.93
N SER A 448 32.66 35.57 33.13
CA SER A 448 33.71 35.13 32.20
C SER A 448 34.44 33.87 32.69
N ALA A 449 35.16 33.21 31.77
CA ALA A 449 36.42 32.47 32.01
C ALA A 449 36.40 31.16 32.84
N GLU A 450 37.18 30.11 32.51
CA GLU A 450 38.04 29.86 31.34
C GLU A 450 38.43 28.37 31.25
N ARG A 451 38.44 27.78 30.02
CA ARG A 451 39.37 26.72 29.48
C ARG A 451 39.49 25.37 30.27
N ARG A 452 39.82 24.18 29.72
CA ARG A 452 39.97 23.49 28.41
C ARG A 452 40.28 22.00 28.76
N ASN A 453 40.18 20.94 27.95
CA ASN A 453 39.83 20.66 26.55
C ASN A 453 38.42 19.96 26.48
N SER A 454 37.80 19.53 25.38
CA SER A 454 38.14 19.21 23.96
C SER A 454 38.64 17.78 23.65
N SER A 455 37.71 16.83 23.54
CA SER A 455 37.64 15.65 22.63
C SER A 455 36.20 15.08 22.71
N THR A 456 35.29 15.35 21.77
CA THR A 456 34.92 14.46 20.61
C THR A 456 34.66 12.99 21.00
N GLN A 457 33.51 12.35 20.71
CA GLN A 457 32.37 12.75 19.86
C GLN A 457 31.04 12.06 20.32
N GLU A 458 29.91 12.44 19.71
CA GLU A 458 28.53 12.10 20.13
C GLU A 458 28.07 10.67 19.75
N LEU A 459 27.20 10.06 20.57
CA LEU A 459 25.87 9.60 20.10
C LEU A 459 24.84 9.46 21.24
N SER A 460 23.57 9.55 20.87
CA SER A 460 22.35 9.62 21.70
C SER A 460 22.18 8.55 22.80
N ASN A 461 21.57 8.96 23.92
CA ASN A 461 21.00 8.06 24.93
C ASN A 461 19.62 7.50 24.51
N ASN A 462 19.28 6.30 25.00
CA ASN A 462 18.10 5.92 25.81
C ASN A 462 17.97 4.37 25.79
N LEU A 463 17.93 3.60 26.90
CA LEU A 463 17.01 3.55 28.05
C LEU A 463 15.55 3.26 27.64
N THR A 464 14.82 2.26 28.16
CA THR A 464 15.07 1.31 29.29
C THR A 464 14.52 -0.12 29.07
N ASP A 465 15.07 -1.01 29.89
CA ASP A 465 14.87 -2.45 30.23
C ASP A 465 13.51 -3.21 30.10
N ARG A 466 13.67 -4.55 30.21
CA ARG A 466 12.67 -5.62 30.47
C ARG A 466 12.11 -5.56 31.93
N PRO A 467 11.04 -6.33 32.28
CA PRO A 467 11.13 -7.78 32.59
C PRO A 467 10.36 -8.66 31.56
N MET A 468 10.65 -9.93 31.26
CA MET A 468 11.10 -11.13 32.03
C MET A 468 10.03 -11.83 32.88
N TYR A 469 9.51 -12.93 32.33
CA TYR A 469 9.02 -14.13 33.03
C TYR A 469 9.55 -15.38 32.30
N GLU A 470 9.64 -16.50 33.00
CA GLU A 470 10.43 -17.67 32.61
C GLU A 470 9.63 -18.96 32.83
N VAL A 471 9.64 -19.89 31.88
CA VAL A 471 9.08 -21.25 32.02
C VAL A 471 10.05 -22.26 31.40
N LEU A 472 10.22 -23.38 32.10
CA LEU A 472 11.30 -24.35 31.94
C LEU A 472 11.16 -25.25 30.69
N ASN A 473 12.28 -25.54 30.03
CA ASN A 473 12.44 -26.74 29.22
C ASN A 473 12.83 -27.93 30.12
N GLN A 474 12.33 -29.13 29.78
CA GLN A 474 13.00 -30.39 30.10
C GLN A 474 12.93 -31.32 28.89
N ASP A 475 14.08 -31.69 28.36
CA ASP A 475 14.21 -32.80 27.41
C ASP A 475 14.27 -34.12 28.18
N GLU A 476 13.40 -35.09 27.84
CA GLU A 476 13.73 -36.50 28.01
C GLU A 476 13.42 -37.29 26.73
N ARG A 477 14.38 -38.11 26.32
CA ARG A 477 14.30 -38.99 25.14
C ARG A 477 13.91 -40.38 25.61
N SER A 478 12.84 -40.93 25.07
CA SER A 478 12.61 -42.38 25.03
C SER A 478 12.25 -42.83 23.63
N THR A 479 12.81 -43.98 23.24
CA THR A 479 12.47 -44.73 22.03
C THR A 479 11.65 -45.93 22.45
N GLU A 480 10.52 -46.19 21.79
CA GLU A 480 9.89 -47.50 21.87
C GLU A 480 9.24 -47.89 20.54
N GLU A 481 9.22 -49.19 20.29
CA GLU A 481 8.96 -49.83 19.00
C GLU A 481 7.87 -50.89 19.21
N TYR A 482 6.74 -50.77 18.51
CA TYR A 482 5.70 -51.79 18.50
C TYR A 482 5.01 -51.87 17.14
N ASP A 483 5.21 -53.00 16.45
CA ASP A 483 4.25 -53.53 15.48
C ASP A 483 2.89 -53.80 16.17
N ILE A 484 1.79 -53.72 15.41
CA ILE A 484 0.82 -54.83 15.31
C ILE A 484 -0.28 -54.60 14.24
N LEU A 485 -0.43 -55.63 13.40
CA LEU A 485 -1.58 -56.03 12.57
C LEU A 485 -2.21 -55.07 11.54
N SER A 486 -2.31 -55.63 10.33
CA SER A 486 -3.13 -55.20 9.21
C SER A 486 -4.64 -55.37 9.46
N ASN A 487 -5.44 -54.59 8.74
CA ASN A 487 -6.74 -55.03 8.24
C ASN A 487 -6.94 -54.49 6.80
N ASN A 488 -7.53 -55.33 5.94
CA ASN A 488 -7.88 -54.99 4.57
C ASN A 488 -9.25 -54.26 4.56
N PRO A 489 -9.57 -53.49 3.51
CA PRO A 489 -10.51 -54.10 2.57
C PRO A 489 -10.22 -53.80 1.09
N THR A 490 -10.61 -54.76 0.25
CA THR A 490 -10.87 -54.55 -1.18
C THR A 490 -12.15 -53.74 -1.38
N ASP A 491 -12.17 -52.86 -2.39
CA ASP A 491 -13.19 -52.93 -3.45
C ASP A 491 -12.80 -52.05 -4.65
N GLN A 492 -13.11 -52.53 -5.86
CA GLN A 492 -12.91 -51.79 -7.12
C GLN A 492 -14.27 -51.51 -7.79
N PRO A 493 -14.52 -50.28 -8.27
CA PRO A 493 -15.56 -50.05 -9.27
C PRO A 493 -15.01 -50.36 -10.67
N THR A 494 -15.60 -51.34 -11.35
CA THR A 494 -15.36 -51.61 -12.78
C THR A 494 -16.04 -50.56 -13.65
N TYR A 495 -15.37 -50.06 -14.69
CA TYR A 495 -15.98 -49.28 -15.76
C TYR A 495 -15.93 -50.05 -17.10
N GLU A 496 -17.06 -50.12 -17.80
CA GLU A 496 -17.22 -50.90 -19.04
C GLU A 496 -16.66 -50.17 -20.26
N VAL A 497 -15.93 -50.89 -21.11
CA VAL A 497 -15.42 -50.38 -22.40
C VAL A 497 -16.46 -50.58 -23.49
N ILE A 498 -17.30 -49.58 -23.74
CA ILE A 498 -18.23 -49.58 -24.87
C ILE A 498 -17.50 -49.16 -26.15
N ASN A 499 -16.95 -50.16 -26.86
CA ASN A 499 -16.44 -49.96 -28.22
C ASN A 499 -17.59 -49.74 -29.21
N LYS A 500 -17.71 -48.52 -29.74
CA LYS A 500 -18.34 -48.26 -31.03
C LYS A 500 -17.39 -47.45 -31.91
N GLY A 501 -16.79 -48.11 -32.89
CA GLY A 501 -16.10 -47.43 -33.98
C GLY A 501 -17.08 -47.20 -35.12
N GLU A 502 -17.20 -45.96 -35.58
CA GLU A 502 -17.74 -45.66 -36.90
C GLU A 502 -16.64 -45.00 -37.75
N ARG A 503 -16.54 -45.45 -39.00
CA ARG A 503 -15.50 -45.06 -39.95
C ARG A 503 -16.09 -44.03 -40.90
N LEU A 504 -15.64 -42.79 -40.81
CA LEU A 504 -15.84 -41.80 -41.87
C LEU A 504 -14.51 -41.56 -42.59
N THR A 505 -14.45 -42.07 -43.82
CA THR A 505 -13.45 -41.73 -44.83
C THR A 505 -14.04 -40.65 -45.71
N GLU A 506 -13.36 -39.51 -45.84
CA GLU A 506 -13.60 -38.56 -46.92
C GLU A 506 -12.24 -38.09 -47.47
N GLU A 507 -12.20 -37.78 -48.76
CA GLU A 507 -11.00 -37.87 -49.58
C GLU A 507 -11.06 -36.78 -50.67
N TYR A 508 -9.93 -36.11 -50.95
CA TYR A 508 -9.80 -35.01 -51.91
C TYR A 508 -10.59 -33.73 -51.53
N ASP A 509 -10.16 -32.51 -51.87
CA ASP A 509 -9.55 -32.12 -53.14
C ASP A 509 -8.39 -31.12 -53.05
N THR A 510 -7.60 -31.07 -54.13
CA THR A 510 -6.49 -30.11 -54.31
C THR A 510 -6.83 -29.09 -55.38
N LEU A 511 -6.58 -27.79 -55.14
CA LEU A 511 -6.50 -26.79 -56.20
C LEU A 511 -5.23 -25.94 -56.07
N GLU A 512 -4.47 -25.90 -57.16
CA GLU A 512 -3.51 -24.84 -57.47
C GLU A 512 -4.24 -23.65 -58.10
N LEU A 513 -3.83 -22.42 -57.78
CA LEU A 513 -3.84 -21.24 -58.67
C LEU A 513 -3.02 -20.08 -58.07
#